data_AF-A0A1Q5CPH2-F1
#
_entry.id   AF-A0A1Q5CPH2-F1
#
_cell.length_a   1.000
_cell.length_b   1.000
_cell.length_c   1.000
_cell.angle_alpha   90.00
_cell.angle_beta   90.00
_cell.angle_gamma   90.00
#
_symmetry.space_group_name_H-M   'P 1'
#
loop_
_entity.id
_entity.type
_entity.pdbx_description
1 polymer ?
#
loop_
_entity_poly.entity_id
_entity_poly.type
_entity_poly.pdbx_seq_one_letter_code
_entity_poly.pdbx_strand_id
1 'polypeptide(L)' 'MRLGVADVGSNTVRLVITEQDGGLPLPVHTSKRRLHLAERVPADGRLATEHRNSLPRYRLAPGA' A
#
# COMPACT_ATOMS: atom_id res chain seq x y z
N MET A 1 -6.06 -1.17 -20.06
CA MET A 1 -6.10 -1.98 -18.80
C MET A 1 -5.56 -1.14 -17.65
N ARG A 2 -6.15 -1.23 -16.45
CA ARG A 2 -5.61 -0.63 -15.21
C ARG A 2 -5.04 -1.73 -14.31
N LEU A 3 -3.83 -1.55 -13.78
CA LEU A 3 -3.18 -2.47 -12.85
C LEU A 3 -2.72 -1.71 -11.60
N GLY A 4 -3.04 -2.22 -10.41
CA GLY A 4 -2.53 -1.72 -9.15
C GLY A 4 -1.52 -2.69 -8.54
N VAL A 5 -0.37 -2.19 -8.09
CA VAL A 5 0.64 -2.95 -7.33
C VAL A 5 0.84 -2.28 -5.98
N ALA A 6 0.62 -3.04 -4.91
CA ALA A 6 0.91 -2.62 -3.55
C ALA A 6 2.09 -3.43 -3.00
N ASP A 7 3.11 -2.73 -2.51
CA ASP A 7 4.21 -3.28 -1.74
C ASP A 7 4.06 -2.83 -0.28
N VAL A 8 4.11 -3.79 0.64
CA VAL A 8 3.94 -3.57 2.08
C VAL A 8 5.23 -3.95 2.79
N GLY A 9 6.08 -2.95 3.02
CA GLY A 9 7.29 -3.09 3.80
C GLY A 9 7.07 -2.83 5.29
N SER A 10 8.08 -3.16 6.10
CA SER A 10 8.01 -3.04 7.57
C SER A 10 7.89 -1.60 8.08
N ASN A 11 8.13 -0.59 7.24
CA ASN A 11 7.94 0.81 7.63
C ASN A 11 6.93 1.53 6.74
N THR A 12 6.81 1.13 5.47
CA THR A 12 6.09 1.90 4.46
C THR A 12 5.29 0.99 3.54
N VAL A 13 4.11 1.45 3.15
CA VAL A 13 3.35 0.91 2.02
C VAL A 13 3.51 1.83 0.83
N ARG A 14 3.74 1.26 -0.34
CA ARG A 14 3.71 1.95 -1.63
C ARG A 14 2.63 1.32 -2.50
N LEU A 15 1.77 2.16 -3.09
CA LEU A 15 0.82 1.76 -4.12
C LEU A 15 1.14 2.51 -5.40
N VAL A 16 1.22 1.77 -6.50
CA VAL A 16 1.32 2.31 -7.85
C VAL A 16 0.12 1.79 -8.65
N ILE A 17 -0.57 2.69 -9.35
CA ILE A 17 -1.54 2.33 -10.38
C ILE A 17 -0.94 2.69 -11.73
N THR A 18 -0.98 1.74 -12.64
CA THR A 18 -0.60 1.92 -14.03
C THR A 18 -1.80 1.78 -14.94
N GLU A 19 -1.76 2.52 -16.05
CA GLU A 19 -2.62 2.31 -17.21
C GLU A 19 -1.79 1.78 -18.37
N GLN A 20 -2.37 0.84 -19.10
CA GLN A 20 -1.80 0.29 -20.32
C GLN A 20 -2.83 0.38 -21.44
N ASP A 21 -2.55 1.20 -22.45
CA ASP A 21 -3.33 1.27 -23.68
C ASP A 21 -2.40 1.00 -24.87
N GLY A 22 -2.35 -0.27 -25.30
CA GLY A 22 -1.52 -0.76 -26.41
C GLY A 22 0.00 -0.75 -26.20
N GLY A 23 0.53 0.05 -25.28
CA GLY A 23 1.96 0.22 -25.02
C GLY A 23 2.45 -0.37 -23.70
N LEU A 24 3.58 0.14 -23.19
CA LEU A 24 4.07 -0.19 -21.84
C LEU A 24 3.15 0.41 -20.78
N PRO A 25 2.96 -0.26 -19.61
CA PRO A 25 2.20 0.33 -18.51
C PRO A 25 2.84 1.63 -18.02
N LEU A 26 2.07 2.72 -18.02
CA LEU A 26 2.49 4.01 -17.50
C LEU A 26 1.90 4.23 -16.10
N PRO A 27 2.70 4.68 -15.12
CA PRO A 27 2.17 5.03 -13.80
C PRO A 27 1.28 6.27 -13.90
N VAL A 28 0.01 6.12 -13.54
CA VAL A 28 -0.97 7.22 -13.49
C VAL A 28 -1.20 7.70 -12.06
N HIS A 29 -0.92 6.85 -11.07
CA HIS A 29 -0.98 7.23 -9.67
C HIS A 29 0.11 6.55 -8.85
N THR A 30 0.70 7.28 -7.90
CA THR A 30 1.59 6.73 -6.88
C THR A 30 1.24 7.31 -5.52
N SER A 31 1.17 6.45 -4.51
CA SER A 31 1.05 6.86 -3.12
C SER A 31 2.05 6.12 -2.23
N LYS A 32 2.50 6.81 -1.18
CA LYS A 32 3.43 6.29 -0.19
C LYS A 32 2.91 6.65 1.19
N ARG A 33 2.92 5.68 2.11
CA ARG A 33 2.53 5.94 3.50
C ARG A 33 3.39 5.19 4.49
N ARG A 34 3.80 5.87 5.55
CA ARG A 34 4.47 5.22 6.69
C ARG A 34 3.44 4.51 7.56
N LEU A 35 3.73 3.27 7.92
CA LEU A 35 2.95 2.43 8.82
C LEU A 35 3.72 2.05 10.09
N HIS A 36 5.06 2.12 10.09
CA HIS A 36 5.91 1.73 11.22
C HIS A 36 5.58 0.32 11.72
N LEU A 37 5.37 -0.62 10.79
CA LEU A 37 4.89 -1.96 11.11
C LEU A 37 5.89 -2.74 11.97
N ALA A 38 7.19 -2.62 11.72
CA ALA A 38 8.25 -3.24 12.51
C ALA A 38 8.19 -2.85 13.99
N GLU A 39 7.83 -1.59 14.30
CA GLU A 39 7.71 -1.10 15.67
C GLU A 39 6.49 -1.71 16.40
N ARG A 40 5.58 -2.34 15.65
CA ARG A 40 4.37 -3.00 16.15
C ARG A 40 4.47 -4.52 16.17
N VAL A 41 5.62 -5.08 15.80
CA VAL A 41 5.87 -6.52 15.87
C VAL A 41 6.49 -6.82 17.24
N PRO A 42 5.83 -7.61 18.11
CA PRO A 42 6.40 -8.06 19.37
C PRO A 42 7.52 -9.08 19.13
N ALA A 43 8.23 -9.43 20.20
CA ALA A 43 9.35 -10.38 20.14
C ALA A 43 8.96 -11.78 19.62
N ASP A 44 7.67 -12.14 19.68
CA ASP A 44 7.14 -13.40 19.14
C ASP A 44 6.93 -13.38 17.62
N GLY A 45 7.19 -12.24 16.96
CA GLY A 45 7.10 -12.06 15.52
C GLY A 45 5.67 -11.95 14.98
N ARG A 46 4.64 -11.87 15.84
CA ARG A 46 3.23 -11.86 15.40
C ARG A 46 2.63 -10.46 15.44
N LEU A 47 2.10 -10.01 14.31
CA LEU A 47 1.30 -8.79 14.29
C LEU A 47 -0.03 -9.03 15.02
N ALA A 48 -0.29 -8.27 16.07
CA ALA A 48 -1.50 -8.42 16.87
C ALA A 48 -2.76 -8.09 16.04
N THR A 49 -3.84 -8.86 16.26
CA THR A 49 -5.05 -8.75 15.44
C THR A 49 -5.85 -7.49 15.78
N GLU A 50 -5.71 -6.96 17.01
CA GLU A 50 -6.28 -5.67 17.41
C GLU A 50 -5.77 -4.49 16.59
N HIS A 51 -4.56 -4.58 16.01
CA HIS A 51 -3.99 -3.50 15.20
C HIS A 51 -4.63 -3.39 13.80
N ARG A 52 -5.41 -4.40 13.36
CA ARG A 52 -6.10 -4.40 12.06
C ARG A 52 -7.03 -3.20 11.87
N ASN A 53 -7.70 -2.76 12.94
CA ASN A 53 -8.61 -1.61 12.89
C ASN A 53 -7.90 -0.25 13.05
N SER A 54 -6.64 -0.25 13.48
CA SER A 54 -5.80 0.95 13.57
C SER A 54 -5.08 1.27 12.26
N LEU A 55 -5.09 0.34 11.30
CA LEU A 55 -4.53 0.60 9.98
C LEU A 55 -5.45 1.58 9.25
N PRO A 56 -4.92 2.73 8.80
CA PRO A 56 -5.74 3.71 8.14
C PRO A 56 -6.28 3.13 6.83
N ARG A 57 -7.60 3.20 6.65
CA ARG A 57 -8.24 2.81 5.39
C ARG A 57 -7.78 3.77 4.30
N TYR A 58 -7.04 3.24 3.32
CA TYR A 58 -6.61 4.03 2.18
C TYR A 58 -7.65 3.96 1.08
N ARG A 59 -8.25 5.10 0.75
CA ARG A 59 -9.13 5.26 -0.40
C ARG A 59 -8.43 6.19 -1.37
N LEU A 60 -8.19 5.71 -2.57
CA LEU A 60 -7.79 6.56 -3.67
C LEU A 60 -8.96 7.49 -4.01
N ALA A 61 -8.68 8.78 -4.16
CA ALA A 61 -9.68 9.72 -4.64
C ALA A 61 -10.17 9.27 -6.03
N PRO A 62 -11.47 9.38 -6.34
CA PRO A 62 -11.97 9.11 -7.68
C PRO A 62 -11.29 10.03 -8.69
N GLY A 63 -10.83 9.48 -9.82
CA GLY A 63 -10.22 10.26 -10.92
C GLY A 63 -8.69 10.24 -10.99
N ALA A 64 -8.02 9.36 -10.24
CA ALA A 64 -6.63 8.99 -10.49
C ALA A 64 -6.49 7.89 -11.56
#